data_AF-R6DRI2-F1
#
_entry.id   AF-R6DRI2-F1
#
_cell.length_a   1.000
_cell.length_b   1.000
_cell.length_c   1.000
_cell.angle_alpha   90.00
_cell.angle_beta   90.00
_cell.angle_gamma   90.00
#
_symmetry.space_group_name_H-M   'P 1'
#
loop_
_entity.id
_entity.type
_entity.pdbx_description
1 polymer ?
#
loop_
_entity_poly.entity_id
_entity_poly.type
_entity_poly.pdbx_seq_one_letter_code
_entity_poly.pdbx_strand_id
1 'polypeptide(L)'
;MSKKIITLLVFILGIPAIIFGCSKLIISKQYYVASALIIALALAALFLSLEKKKMKTRELVAIACVVALAVVGRAALFMFTQVKLTCAIVIFAAISFGPYVGFLCGSLSMLISNIFFGQGVYTPFQMFGMGLVAFLCGLIFYKKSYDRNRWAVAIIGGILCFAVYGFIVDSSSALFFSAAPTIKKMLPVYISGLSFNAIHAVTTLVALFVATPYLQDTFDRIAKKYGLFGA
;
A
#
# COMPACT_ATOMS: atom_id res chain seq x y z
N MET A 1 24.88 -0.87 -1.42
CA MET A 1 23.91 -0.10 -0.62
C MET A 1 23.38 1.13 -1.37
N SER A 2 24.25 1.95 -1.99
CA SER A 2 23.88 3.16 -2.76
C SER A 2 22.82 2.96 -3.86
N LYS A 3 22.93 1.94 -4.73
CA LYS A 3 21.94 1.70 -5.82
C LYS A 3 20.52 1.37 -5.33
N LYS A 4 20.38 0.72 -4.17
CA LYS A 4 19.07 0.40 -3.56
C LYS A 4 18.39 1.64 -2.98
N ILE A 5 19.18 2.54 -2.39
CA ILE A 5 18.73 3.84 -1.85
C ILE A 5 18.36 4.79 -2.99
N ILE A 6 19.11 4.79 -4.10
CA ILE A 6 18.78 5.59 -5.30
C ILE A 6 17.48 5.08 -5.94
N THR A 7 17.30 3.76 -6.05
CA THR A 7 16.02 3.20 -6.54
C THR A 7 14.88 3.54 -5.58
N LEU A 8 15.13 3.53 -4.27
CA LEU A 8 14.16 3.93 -3.24
C LEU A 8 13.79 5.43 -3.33
N LEU A 9 14.77 6.31 -3.55
CA LEU A 9 14.57 7.75 -3.77
C LEU A 9 13.81 8.02 -5.06
N VAL A 10 14.13 7.33 -6.15
CA VAL A 10 13.39 7.42 -7.41
C VAL A 10 11.96 6.90 -7.26
N PHE A 11 11.72 5.90 -6.41
CA PHE A 11 10.37 5.40 -6.09
C PHE A 11 9.56 6.37 -5.23
N ILE A 12 10.17 6.88 -4.15
CA ILE A 12 9.51 7.75 -3.17
C ILE A 12 9.35 9.18 -3.70
N LEU A 13 10.24 9.66 -4.57
CA LEU A 13 10.17 11.00 -5.17
C LEU A 13 9.56 10.98 -6.58
N GLY A 14 9.82 9.95 -7.38
CA GLY A 14 9.34 9.86 -8.76
C GLY A 14 7.83 9.66 -8.85
N ILE A 15 7.23 8.87 -7.95
CA ILE A 15 5.77 8.65 -7.95
C ILE A 15 5.04 9.96 -7.56
N PRO A 16 5.40 10.66 -6.47
CA PRO A 16 4.85 12.00 -6.18
C PRO A 16 5.15 13.04 -7.25
N ALA A 17 6.33 13.02 -7.88
CA ALA A 17 6.67 13.96 -8.95
C ALA A 17 5.85 13.73 -10.23
N ILE A 18 5.52 12.48 -10.57
CA ILE A 18 4.64 12.15 -11.71
C ILE A 18 3.19 12.55 -11.38
N ILE A 19 2.76 12.30 -10.15
CA ILE A 19 1.45 12.72 -9.63
C ILE A 19 1.30 14.25 -9.64
N PHE A 20 2.31 14.98 -9.18
CA PHE A 20 2.30 16.44 -9.12
C PHE A 20 2.54 17.07 -10.50
N GLY A 21 3.36 16.45 -11.35
CA GLY A 21 3.58 16.86 -12.74
C GLY A 21 2.36 16.68 -13.63
N CYS A 22 1.57 15.62 -13.41
CA CYS A 22 0.31 15.41 -14.11
C CYS A 22 -0.83 16.31 -13.59
N SER A 23 -0.67 17.01 -12.46
CA SER A 23 -1.68 17.97 -11.98
C SER A 23 -1.97 19.09 -12.99
N LYS A 24 -1.01 19.43 -13.86
CA LYS A 24 -1.20 20.40 -14.95
C LYS A 24 -2.02 19.86 -16.14
N LEU A 25 -2.01 18.56 -16.40
CA LEU A 25 -2.82 17.92 -17.46
C LEU A 25 -4.28 17.70 -17.03
N ILE A 26 -4.56 17.77 -15.73
CA ILE A 26 -5.89 17.56 -15.13
C ILE A 26 -6.82 18.77 -15.35
N ILE A 27 -6.27 19.89 -15.82
CA ILE A 27 -7.01 21.14 -16.08
C ILE A 27 -7.85 21.04 -17.39
N SER A 28 -7.62 20.05 -18.27
CA SER A 28 -8.27 19.93 -19.59
C SER A 28 -9.48 18.98 -19.69
N LYS A 29 -10.21 18.73 -18.59
CA LYS A 29 -11.47 17.93 -18.53
C LYS A 29 -11.38 16.44 -18.92
N GLN A 30 -10.21 15.88 -19.19
CA GLN A 30 -10.04 14.43 -19.49
C GLN A 30 -9.45 13.63 -18.32
N TYR A 31 -10.17 13.60 -17.20
CA TYR A 31 -9.74 12.96 -15.94
C TYR A 31 -9.41 11.46 -16.06
N TYR A 32 -10.13 10.72 -16.90
CA TYR A 32 -9.91 9.29 -17.10
C TYR A 32 -8.59 8.98 -17.83
N VAL A 33 -8.23 9.80 -18.82
CA VAL A 33 -6.99 9.64 -19.60
C VAL A 33 -5.78 9.96 -18.72
N ALA A 34 -5.86 11.04 -17.93
CA ALA A 34 -4.82 11.38 -16.95
C ALA A 34 -4.65 10.27 -15.90
N SER A 35 -5.76 9.71 -15.40
CA SER A 35 -5.71 8.57 -14.46
C SER A 35 -5.03 7.35 -15.08
N ALA A 36 -5.42 6.98 -16.31
CA ALA A 36 -4.87 5.84 -17.02
C ALA A 36 -3.36 5.99 -17.25
N LEU A 37 -2.91 7.20 -17.63
CA LEU A 37 -1.48 7.50 -17.80
C LEU A 37 -0.70 7.43 -16.49
N ILE A 38 -1.23 7.98 -15.39
CA ILE A 38 -0.56 7.92 -14.08
C ILE A 38 -0.50 6.47 -13.58
N ILE A 39 -1.59 5.71 -13.74
CA ILE A 39 -1.61 4.27 -13.40
C ILE A 39 -0.60 3.52 -14.26
N ALA A 40 -0.56 3.76 -15.57
CA ALA A 40 0.39 3.13 -16.48
C ALA A 40 1.85 3.47 -16.12
N LEU A 41 2.15 4.71 -15.76
CA LEU A 41 3.47 5.13 -15.31
C LEU A 41 3.84 4.52 -13.95
N ALA A 42 2.90 4.45 -13.00
CA ALA A 42 3.11 3.82 -11.71
C ALA A 42 3.36 2.31 -11.86
N LEU A 43 2.60 1.65 -12.75
CA LEU A 43 2.81 0.26 -13.12
C LEU A 43 4.17 0.05 -13.80
N ALA A 44 4.50 0.88 -14.79
CA ALA A 44 5.78 0.81 -15.49
C ALA A 44 6.97 0.98 -14.53
N ALA A 45 6.90 1.96 -13.61
CA ALA A 45 7.92 2.15 -12.58
C ALA A 45 8.05 0.92 -11.67
N LEU A 46 6.91 0.36 -11.25
CA LEU A 46 6.84 -0.85 -10.43
C LEU A 46 7.44 -2.07 -11.16
N PHE A 47 7.09 -2.30 -12.42
CA PHE A 47 7.64 -3.39 -13.23
C PHE A 47 9.13 -3.23 -13.54
N LEU A 48 9.60 -2.02 -13.88
CA LEU A 48 11.03 -1.74 -14.11
C LEU A 48 11.89 -1.99 -12.86
N SER A 49 11.29 -1.88 -11.67
CA SER A 49 11.97 -2.22 -10.41
C SER A 49 12.06 -3.72 -10.16
N LEU A 50 11.06 -4.48 -10.62
CA LEU A 50 11.06 -5.94 -10.57
C LEU A 50 12.07 -6.52 -11.55
N GLU A 51 12.22 -5.91 -12.73
CA GLU A 51 13.09 -6.40 -13.80
C GLU A 51 14.57 -6.51 -13.37
N LYS A 52 15.02 -5.66 -12.44
CA LYS A 52 16.40 -5.71 -11.90
C LYS A 52 16.64 -6.88 -10.93
N LYS A 53 15.62 -7.64 -10.55
CA LYS A 53 15.72 -8.78 -9.63
C LYS A 53 15.16 -10.03 -10.32
N LYS A 54 16.01 -11.03 -10.61
CA LYS A 54 15.53 -12.33 -11.11
C LYS A 54 14.64 -13.00 -10.04
N MET A 55 13.33 -12.78 -10.13
CA MET A 55 12.35 -13.42 -9.26
C MET A 55 12.12 -14.86 -9.73
N LYS A 56 12.13 -15.80 -8.81
CA LYS A 56 11.79 -17.19 -9.15
C LYS A 56 10.28 -17.34 -9.31
N THR A 57 9.81 -18.25 -10.15
CA THR A 57 8.37 -18.51 -10.36
C THR A 57 7.61 -18.69 -9.04
N ARG A 58 8.19 -19.42 -8.08
CA ARG A 58 7.62 -19.62 -6.73
C ARG A 58 7.36 -18.33 -5.94
N GLU A 59 8.21 -17.31 -6.14
CA GLU A 59 8.07 -16.01 -5.46
C GLU A 59 6.92 -15.19 -6.07
N LEU A 60 6.77 -15.24 -7.39
CA LEU A 60 5.65 -14.61 -8.11
C LEU A 60 4.31 -15.21 -7.71
N VAL A 61 4.24 -16.55 -7.58
CA VAL A 61 3.03 -17.25 -7.12
C VAL A 61 2.67 -16.82 -5.69
N ALA A 62 3.65 -16.74 -4.78
CA ALA A 62 3.39 -16.29 -3.41
C ALA A 62 2.84 -14.86 -3.36
N ILE A 63 3.39 -13.95 -4.17
CA ILE A 63 2.88 -12.58 -4.31
C ILE A 63 1.43 -12.59 -4.83
N ALA A 64 1.15 -13.37 -5.86
CA ALA A 64 -0.19 -13.49 -6.41
C ALA A 64 -1.21 -13.99 -5.37
N CYS A 65 -0.84 -15.00 -4.57
CA CYS A 65 -1.69 -15.50 -3.48
C CYS A 65 -1.96 -14.44 -2.42
N VAL A 66 -0.95 -13.69 -1.99
CA VAL A 66 -1.11 -12.58 -1.02
C VAL A 66 -2.03 -11.51 -1.57
N VAL A 67 -1.81 -11.11 -2.83
CA VAL A 67 -2.62 -10.08 -3.49
C VAL A 67 -4.07 -10.54 -3.61
N ALA A 68 -4.31 -11.79 -4.00
CA ALA A 68 -5.66 -12.35 -4.02
C ALA A 68 -6.32 -12.33 -2.63
N LEU A 69 -5.60 -12.77 -1.59
CA LEU A 69 -6.09 -12.73 -0.21
C LEU A 69 -6.41 -11.31 0.24
N ALA A 70 -5.56 -10.34 -0.09
CA ALA A 70 -5.72 -8.93 0.23
C ALA A 70 -6.92 -8.27 -0.47
N VAL A 71 -7.17 -8.65 -1.73
CA VAL A 71 -8.36 -8.22 -2.51
C VAL A 71 -9.63 -8.83 -1.91
N VAL A 72 -9.62 -10.13 -1.61
CA VAL A 72 -10.74 -10.81 -0.95
C VAL A 72 -10.98 -10.24 0.44
N GLY A 73 -9.94 -9.92 1.21
CA GLY A 73 -10.06 -9.27 2.51
C GLY A 73 -10.65 -7.85 2.44
N ARG A 74 -10.54 -7.18 1.29
CA ARG A 74 -11.28 -5.94 1.01
C ARG A 74 -12.74 -6.22 0.66
N ALA A 75 -12.97 -7.27 -0.14
CA ALA A 75 -14.29 -7.66 -0.62
C ALA A 75 -15.18 -8.27 0.46
N ALA A 76 -14.63 -9.05 1.40
CA ALA A 76 -15.40 -9.75 2.43
C ALA A 76 -16.13 -8.78 3.38
N LEU A 77 -15.56 -7.59 3.60
CA LEU A 77 -16.11 -6.58 4.48
C LEU A 77 -16.66 -5.36 3.71
N PHE A 78 -17.02 -5.56 2.43
CA PHE A 78 -17.51 -4.46 1.58
C PHE A 78 -18.74 -3.73 2.13
N MET A 79 -19.55 -4.43 2.95
CA MET A 79 -20.75 -3.86 3.57
C MET A 79 -20.43 -2.88 4.70
N PHE A 80 -19.24 -2.97 5.31
CA PHE A 80 -18.83 -2.10 6.40
C PHE A 80 -17.97 -0.94 5.88
N THR A 81 -18.30 0.28 6.29
CA THR A 81 -17.58 1.48 5.87
C THR A 81 -16.14 1.44 6.40
N GLN A 82 -15.16 1.42 5.49
CA GLN A 82 -13.70 1.46 5.76
C GLN A 82 -13.11 0.34 6.63
N VAL A 83 -13.90 -0.68 6.97
CA VAL A 83 -13.40 -1.88 7.65
C VAL A 83 -12.80 -2.80 6.59
N LYS A 84 -11.48 -2.73 6.40
CA LYS A 84 -10.77 -3.49 5.35
C LYS A 84 -9.58 -4.23 5.94
N LEU A 85 -9.50 -5.54 5.69
CA LEU A 85 -8.40 -6.39 6.15
C LEU A 85 -7.15 -6.31 5.25
N THR A 86 -7.26 -5.62 4.12
CA THR A 86 -6.19 -5.50 3.12
C THR A 86 -4.88 -5.01 3.70
N CYS A 87 -4.91 -3.96 4.54
CA CYS A 87 -3.70 -3.38 5.11
C CYS A 87 -2.95 -4.40 5.99
N ALA A 88 -3.68 -5.14 6.84
CA ALA A 88 -3.11 -6.17 7.70
C ALA A 88 -2.44 -7.30 6.90
N ILE A 89 -3.11 -7.81 5.86
CA ILE A 89 -2.58 -8.90 5.02
C ILE A 89 -1.28 -8.49 4.32
N VAL A 90 -1.24 -7.28 3.77
CA VAL A 90 -0.05 -6.78 3.06
C VAL A 90 1.09 -6.49 4.05
N ILE A 91 0.79 -6.02 5.26
CA ILE A 91 1.79 -5.86 6.32
C ILE A 91 2.42 -7.21 6.68
N PHE A 92 1.63 -8.28 6.85
CA PHE A 92 2.19 -9.62 7.10
C PHE A 92 3.11 -10.10 5.98
N ALA A 93 2.72 -9.85 4.72
CA ALA A 93 3.58 -10.15 3.58
C ALA A 93 4.88 -9.34 3.62
N ALA A 94 4.84 -8.06 4.03
CA ALA A 94 6.03 -7.23 4.17
C ALA A 94 6.98 -7.72 5.27
N ILE A 95 6.45 -8.13 6.41
CA ILE A 95 7.21 -8.61 7.57
C ILE A 95 7.86 -9.98 7.30
N SER A 96 7.20 -10.81 6.48
CA SER A 96 7.64 -12.19 6.19
C SER A 96 8.51 -12.27 4.94
N PHE A 97 8.13 -11.60 3.85
CA PHE A 97 8.80 -11.68 2.54
C PHE A 97 9.72 -10.49 2.25
N GLY A 98 9.62 -9.43 3.04
CA GLY A 98 10.47 -8.25 2.98
C GLY A 98 9.76 -7.00 2.47
N PRO A 99 10.34 -5.81 2.71
CA PRO A 99 9.68 -4.53 2.48
C PRO A 99 9.32 -4.29 1.00
N TYR A 100 10.19 -4.68 0.07
CA TYR A 100 9.92 -4.55 -1.37
C TYR A 100 8.76 -5.43 -1.84
N VAL A 101 8.66 -6.65 -1.30
CA VAL A 101 7.57 -7.58 -1.63
C VAL A 101 6.26 -7.05 -1.04
N GLY A 102 6.29 -6.53 0.19
CA GLY A 102 5.16 -5.83 0.81
C GLY A 102 4.65 -4.65 -0.02
N PHE A 103 5.56 -3.77 -0.47
CA PHE A 103 5.20 -2.63 -1.33
C PHE A 103 4.46 -3.08 -2.59
N LEU A 104 5.01 -4.11 -3.25
CA LEU A 104 4.44 -4.69 -4.46
C LEU A 104 3.05 -5.27 -4.20
N CYS A 105 2.92 -6.08 -3.15
CA CYS A 105 1.64 -6.67 -2.75
C CYS A 105 0.60 -5.59 -2.47
N GLY A 106 0.96 -4.52 -1.75
CA GLY A 106 0.05 -3.42 -1.42
C GLY A 106 -0.42 -2.66 -2.64
N SER A 107 0.52 -2.33 -3.52
CA SER A 107 0.24 -1.61 -4.77
C SER A 107 -0.69 -2.43 -5.68
N LEU A 108 -0.36 -3.70 -5.93
CA LEU A 108 -1.17 -4.58 -6.76
C LEU A 108 -2.54 -4.87 -6.14
N SER A 109 -2.63 -5.01 -4.82
CA SER A 109 -3.90 -5.24 -4.13
C SER A 109 -4.85 -4.06 -4.33
N MET A 110 -4.37 -2.82 -4.25
CA MET A 110 -5.20 -1.64 -4.51
C MET A 110 -5.62 -1.56 -5.98
N LEU A 111 -4.70 -1.80 -6.92
CA LEU A 111 -5.01 -1.80 -8.34
C LEU A 111 -6.11 -2.83 -8.68
N ILE A 112 -5.92 -4.09 -8.27
CA ILE A 112 -6.84 -5.18 -8.61
C ILE A 112 -8.16 -5.00 -7.88
N SER A 113 -8.15 -4.64 -6.59
CA SER A 113 -9.41 -4.41 -5.88
C SER A 113 -10.20 -3.25 -6.47
N ASN A 114 -9.54 -2.20 -6.96
CA ASN A 114 -10.23 -1.10 -7.64
C ASN A 114 -10.83 -1.50 -8.99
N ILE A 115 -10.46 -2.63 -9.61
CA ILE A 115 -11.20 -3.15 -10.76
C ILE A 115 -12.65 -3.52 -10.34
N PHE A 116 -12.82 -4.06 -9.14
CA PHE A 116 -14.15 -4.42 -8.60
C PHE A 116 -14.89 -3.22 -8.01
N PHE A 117 -14.18 -2.34 -7.30
CA PHE A 117 -14.77 -1.20 -6.57
C PHE A 117 -14.84 0.10 -7.38
N GLY A 118 -14.33 0.11 -8.61
CA GLY A 118 -14.21 1.30 -9.45
C GLY A 118 -12.80 1.86 -9.48
N GLN A 119 -12.30 2.09 -10.70
CA GLN A 119 -11.03 2.76 -10.97
C GLN A 119 -11.25 4.28 -11.02
N GLY A 120 -10.24 5.04 -10.63
CA GLY A 120 -10.30 6.50 -10.67
C GLY A 120 -8.95 7.16 -10.41
N VAL A 121 -8.96 8.50 -10.51
CA VAL A 121 -7.79 9.38 -10.29
C VAL A 121 -7.07 9.16 -8.96
N TYR A 122 -7.78 8.63 -7.96
CA TYR A 122 -7.26 8.32 -6.62
C TYR A 122 -6.53 6.97 -6.54
N THR A 123 -6.63 6.12 -7.57
CA THR A 123 -6.05 4.76 -7.55
C THR A 123 -4.53 4.77 -7.40
N PRO A 124 -3.76 5.60 -8.13
CA PRO A 124 -2.31 5.71 -7.93
C PRO A 124 -1.91 6.07 -6.49
N PHE A 125 -2.68 6.94 -5.85
CA PHE A 125 -2.45 7.32 -4.46
C PHE A 125 -2.74 6.18 -3.50
N GLN A 126 -3.81 5.42 -3.74
CA GLN A 126 -4.10 4.21 -2.97
C GLN A 126 -3.01 3.15 -3.15
N MET A 127 -2.57 2.90 -4.39
CA MET A 127 -1.47 1.98 -4.70
C MET A 127 -0.20 2.37 -3.94
N PHE A 128 0.20 3.64 -4.06
CA PHE A 128 1.40 4.16 -3.40
C PHE A 128 1.27 4.17 -1.88
N GLY A 129 0.14 4.66 -1.33
CA GLY A 129 -0.08 4.72 0.11
C GLY A 129 -0.07 3.34 0.76
N MET A 130 -0.79 2.37 0.18
CA MET A 130 -0.84 1.02 0.72
C MET A 130 0.51 0.30 0.57
N GLY A 131 1.17 0.48 -0.58
CA GLY A 131 2.52 -0.03 -0.78
C GLY A 131 3.51 0.56 0.22
N LEU A 132 3.45 1.87 0.47
CA LEU A 132 4.36 2.58 1.37
C LEU A 132 4.17 2.16 2.83
N VAL A 133 2.93 2.01 3.30
CA VAL A 133 2.64 1.49 4.65
C VAL A 133 3.28 0.11 4.82
N ALA A 134 3.05 -0.80 3.88
CA ALA A 134 3.63 -2.12 3.92
C ALA A 134 5.16 -2.09 3.87
N PHE A 135 5.74 -1.24 3.02
CA PHE A 135 7.19 -1.06 2.92
C PHE A 135 7.80 -0.62 4.26
N LEU A 136 7.20 0.38 4.91
CA LEU A 136 7.68 0.92 6.19
C LEU A 136 7.57 -0.12 7.31
N CYS A 137 6.44 -0.84 7.41
CA CYS A 137 6.31 -1.96 8.34
C CYS A 137 7.37 -3.04 8.08
N GLY A 138 7.57 -3.41 6.81
CA GLY A 138 8.61 -4.36 6.43
C GLY A 138 10.01 -3.89 6.82
N LEU A 139 10.33 -2.60 6.68
CA LEU A 139 11.64 -2.06 7.05
C LEU A 139 11.90 -2.17 8.56
N ILE A 140 10.86 -1.98 9.38
CA ILE A 140 10.95 -2.02 10.84
C ILE A 140 11.10 -3.46 11.35
N PHE A 141 10.32 -4.41 10.81
CA PHE A 141 10.15 -5.74 11.40
C PHE A 141 10.76 -6.91 10.58
N TYR A 142 11.16 -6.71 9.33
CA TYR A 142 11.76 -7.78 8.52
C TYR A 142 13.12 -8.20 9.06
N LYS A 143 13.34 -9.53 9.20
CA LYS A 143 14.57 -10.16 9.73
C LYS A 143 14.97 -9.82 11.17
N LYS A 144 14.17 -9.03 11.91
CA LYS A 144 14.39 -8.83 13.35
C LYS A 144 13.63 -9.89 14.14
N SER A 145 14.37 -10.82 14.73
CA SER A 145 13.81 -11.95 15.50
C SER A 145 13.19 -11.55 16.84
N TYR A 146 13.48 -10.35 17.35
CA TYR A 146 13.11 -9.91 18.71
C TYR A 146 11.98 -8.85 18.74
N ASP A 147 11.62 -8.24 17.59
CA ASP A 147 10.68 -7.10 17.52
C ASP A 147 9.26 -7.46 17.05
N ARG A 148 8.96 -8.75 16.86
CA ARG A 148 7.67 -9.22 16.31
C ARG A 148 6.61 -9.40 17.39
N ASN A 149 6.62 -8.54 18.40
CA ASN A 149 5.57 -8.49 19.41
C ASN A 149 4.25 -8.08 18.74
N ARG A 150 3.18 -8.86 18.95
CA ARG A 150 1.83 -8.55 18.41
C ARG A 150 1.39 -7.12 18.68
N TRP A 151 1.77 -6.57 19.84
CA TRP A 151 1.47 -5.19 20.21
C TRP A 151 2.24 -4.19 19.34
N ALA A 152 3.54 -4.41 19.15
CA ALA A 152 4.37 -3.54 18.33
C ALA A 152 3.89 -3.52 16.88
N VAL A 153 3.63 -4.70 16.30
CA VAL A 153 3.12 -4.84 14.92
C VAL A 153 1.77 -4.16 14.76
N ALA A 154 0.83 -4.39 15.70
CA ALA A 154 -0.51 -3.82 15.64
C ALA A 154 -0.51 -2.29 15.78
N ILE A 155 0.23 -1.75 16.76
CA ILE A 155 0.29 -0.31 17.03
C ILE A 155 0.99 0.41 15.88
N ILE A 156 2.17 -0.06 15.46
CA ILE A 156 2.94 0.56 14.38
C ILE A 156 2.18 0.44 13.06
N GLY A 157 1.61 -0.73 12.76
CA GLY A 157 0.80 -0.93 11.56
C GLY A 157 -0.45 -0.04 11.52
N GLY A 158 -1.16 0.08 12.65
CA GLY A 158 -2.31 0.98 12.79
C GLY A 158 -1.93 2.46 12.63
N ILE A 159 -0.85 2.91 13.27
CA ILE A 159 -0.34 4.29 13.14
C ILE A 159 0.07 4.59 11.71
N LEU A 160 0.79 3.69 11.04
CA LEU A 160 1.19 3.88 9.65
C LEU A 160 -0.02 3.87 8.71
N CYS A 161 -1.01 3.00 8.95
CA CYS A 161 -2.27 3.01 8.21
C CYS A 161 -2.99 4.38 8.36
N PHE A 162 -3.08 4.91 9.57
CA PHE A 162 -3.69 6.22 9.81
C PHE A 162 -2.90 7.36 9.18
N ALA A 163 -1.62 7.47 9.54
CA ALA A 163 -0.79 8.63 9.25
C ALA A 163 -0.27 8.66 7.81
N VAL A 164 0.07 7.50 7.23
CA VAL A 164 0.65 7.45 5.89
C VAL A 164 -0.43 7.21 4.84
N TYR A 165 -1.20 6.12 4.98
CA TYR A 165 -2.25 5.83 3.99
C TYR A 165 -3.36 6.89 4.03
N GLY A 166 -3.86 7.22 5.23
CA GLY A 166 -4.88 8.26 5.39
C GLY A 166 -4.44 9.60 4.81
N PHE A 167 -3.23 10.08 5.16
CA PHE A 167 -2.72 11.34 4.63
C PHE A 167 -2.57 11.34 3.10
N ILE A 168 -2.06 10.27 2.51
CA ILE A 168 -1.86 10.18 1.05
C ILE A 168 -3.20 10.16 0.31
N VAL A 169 -4.17 9.39 0.81
CA VAL A 169 -5.50 9.27 0.18
C VAL A 169 -6.33 10.55 0.39
N ASP A 170 -6.26 11.18 1.56
CA ASP A 170 -6.92 12.46 1.81
C ASP A 170 -6.31 13.57 0.97
N SER A 171 -4.98 13.57 0.80
CA SER A 171 -4.30 14.50 -0.11
C SER A 171 -4.76 14.34 -1.55
N SER A 172 -4.99 13.09 -1.98
CA SER A 172 -5.58 12.82 -3.30
C SER A 172 -6.97 13.45 -3.41
N SER A 173 -7.84 13.21 -2.43
CA SER A 173 -9.20 13.75 -2.40
C SER A 173 -9.18 15.28 -2.39
N ALA A 174 -8.29 15.89 -1.61
CA ALA A 174 -8.16 17.34 -1.50
C ALA A 174 -7.68 17.99 -2.80
N LEU A 175 -6.80 17.33 -3.56
CA LEU A 175 -6.35 17.77 -4.87
C LEU A 175 -7.45 17.65 -5.93
N PHE A 176 -8.34 16.64 -5.84
CA PHE A 176 -9.39 16.42 -6.83
C PHE A 176 -10.67 17.22 -6.57
N PHE A 177 -11.03 17.45 -5.31
CA PHE A 177 -12.22 18.23 -4.95
C PHE A 177 -11.98 19.75 -4.99
N SER A 178 -10.72 20.21 -5.02
CA SER A 178 -10.38 21.65 -5.06
C SER A 178 -9.82 22.09 -6.40
N ALA A 179 -10.59 22.87 -7.17
CA ALA A 179 -10.14 23.47 -8.43
C ALA A 179 -8.93 24.42 -8.29
N ALA A 180 -8.67 24.91 -7.06
CA ALA A 180 -7.46 25.65 -6.70
C ALA A 180 -6.97 25.12 -5.33
N PRO A 181 -5.91 24.30 -5.29
CA PRO A 181 -5.40 23.73 -4.04
C PRO A 181 -4.76 24.84 -3.20
N THR A 182 -5.47 25.29 -2.18
CA THR A 182 -4.95 26.18 -1.12
C THR A 182 -5.08 25.45 0.20
N ILE A 183 -4.11 25.59 1.09
CA ILE A 183 -4.07 24.92 2.42
C ILE A 183 -5.41 25.08 3.16
N LYS A 184 -6.03 26.27 3.10
CA LYS A 184 -7.33 26.57 3.71
C LYS A 184 -8.51 25.76 3.15
N LYS A 185 -8.47 25.40 1.86
CA LYS A 185 -9.52 24.61 1.19
C LYS A 185 -9.33 23.10 1.34
N MET A 186 -8.10 22.66 1.64
CA MET A 186 -7.79 21.25 1.86
C MET A 186 -8.13 20.81 3.30
N LEU A 187 -8.07 21.72 4.27
CA LEU A 187 -8.31 21.42 5.69
C LEU A 187 -9.65 20.71 5.98
N PRO A 188 -10.80 21.11 5.39
CA PRO A 188 -12.07 20.41 5.61
C PRO A 188 -12.07 18.96 5.09
N VAL A 189 -11.31 18.67 4.05
CA VAL A 189 -11.17 17.31 3.48
C VAL A 189 -10.41 16.41 4.45
N TYR A 190 -9.32 16.90 5.05
CA TYR A 190 -8.60 16.14 6.07
C TYR A 190 -9.43 15.93 7.35
N ILE A 191 -10.20 16.93 7.78
CA ILE A 191 -11.07 16.81 8.97
C ILE A 191 -12.16 15.75 8.74
N SER A 192 -12.80 15.75 7.57
CA SER A 192 -13.82 14.74 7.22
C SER A 192 -13.23 13.36 6.99
N GLY A 193 -12.03 13.26 6.40
CA GLY A 193 -11.30 12.00 6.21
C GLY A 193 -10.81 11.35 7.51
N LEU A 194 -10.63 12.14 8.57
CA LEU A 194 -10.05 11.69 9.84
C LEU A 194 -10.88 10.57 10.50
N SER A 195 -12.21 10.66 10.47
CA SER A 195 -13.09 9.62 11.02
C SER A 195 -12.99 8.30 10.24
N PHE A 196 -12.97 8.38 8.91
CA PHE A 196 -12.81 7.23 8.02
C PHE A 196 -11.42 6.58 8.17
N ASN A 197 -10.38 7.39 8.29
CA ASN A 197 -9.01 6.91 8.49
C ASN A 197 -8.83 6.29 9.88
N ALA A 198 -9.50 6.83 10.90
CA ALA A 198 -9.51 6.25 12.24
C ALA A 198 -10.16 4.85 12.24
N ILE A 199 -11.30 4.69 11.57
CA ILE A 199 -11.95 3.37 11.42
C ILE A 199 -11.01 2.38 10.73
N HIS A 200 -10.35 2.80 9.65
CA HIS A 200 -9.43 1.93 8.92
C HIS A 200 -8.21 1.53 9.77
N ALA A 201 -7.67 2.48 10.54
CA ALA A 201 -6.54 2.25 11.43
C ALA A 201 -6.88 1.33 12.60
N VAL A 202 -8.03 1.54 13.25
CA VAL A 202 -8.53 0.66 14.32
C VAL A 202 -8.78 -0.74 13.80
N THR A 203 -9.40 -0.87 12.62
CA THR A 203 -9.61 -2.16 11.97
C THR A 203 -8.27 -2.87 11.72
N THR A 204 -7.29 -2.14 11.19
CA THR A 204 -5.95 -2.69 10.91
C THR A 204 -5.24 -3.09 12.21
N LEU A 205 -5.34 -2.28 13.26
CA LEU A 205 -4.77 -2.57 14.57
C LEU A 205 -5.36 -3.85 15.16
N VAL A 206 -6.69 -3.96 15.20
CA VAL A 206 -7.38 -5.14 15.73
C VAL A 206 -7.05 -6.37 14.90
N ALA A 207 -7.10 -6.25 13.57
CA ALA A 207 -6.78 -7.35 12.66
C ALA A 207 -5.34 -7.84 12.88
N LEU A 208 -4.35 -6.94 12.91
CA LEU A 208 -2.96 -7.29 13.19
C LEU A 208 -2.81 -7.90 14.57
N PHE A 209 -3.44 -7.34 15.60
CA PHE A 209 -3.33 -7.84 16.97
C PHE A 209 -3.79 -9.30 17.10
N VAL A 210 -4.94 -9.62 16.50
CA VAL A 210 -5.53 -10.97 16.53
C VAL A 210 -4.79 -11.92 15.60
N ALA A 211 -4.43 -11.47 14.40
CA ALA A 211 -3.85 -12.31 13.35
C ALA A 211 -2.37 -12.62 13.57
N THR A 212 -1.60 -11.70 14.17
CA THR A 212 -0.15 -11.82 14.30
C THR A 212 0.31 -13.19 14.82
N PRO A 213 -0.19 -13.71 15.96
CA PRO A 213 0.29 -15.00 16.48
C PRO A 213 0.02 -16.21 15.57
N TYR A 214 -0.95 -16.13 14.66
CA TYR A 214 -1.34 -17.27 13.81
C TYR A 214 -0.81 -17.15 12.37
N LEU A 215 -0.97 -15.96 11.80
CA LEU A 215 -0.66 -15.70 10.39
C LEU A 215 0.82 -15.46 10.17
N GLN A 216 1.53 -14.87 11.13
CA GLN A 216 2.97 -14.61 10.97
C GLN A 216 3.76 -15.92 10.86
N ASP A 217 3.55 -16.86 11.79
CA ASP A 217 4.22 -18.16 11.76
C ASP A 217 3.87 -18.97 10.52
N THR A 218 2.64 -18.82 10.02
CA THR A 218 2.20 -19.48 8.79
C THR A 218 2.94 -18.92 7.57
N PHE A 219 3.05 -17.60 7.45
CA PHE A 219 3.77 -16.96 6.36
C PHE A 219 5.27 -17.28 6.40
N ASP A 220 5.89 -17.25 7.58
CA ASP A 220 7.31 -17.61 7.75
C ASP A 220 7.56 -19.09 7.41
N ARG A 221 6.66 -19.98 7.81
CA ARG A 221 6.76 -21.42 7.47
C ARG A 221 6.65 -21.65 5.96
N ILE A 222 5.75 -20.94 5.29
CA ILE A 222 5.62 -20.97 3.82
C ILE A 222 6.89 -20.42 3.18
N ALA A 223 7.42 -19.29 3.68
CA ALA A 223 8.67 -18.70 3.20
C ALA A 223 9.81 -19.71 3.25
N LYS A 224 10.00 -20.38 4.39
CA LYS A 224 11.04 -21.41 4.58
C LYS A 224 10.80 -22.65 3.72
N LYS A 225 9.58 -23.20 3.73
CA LYS A 225 9.23 -24.43 3.00
C LYS A 225 9.49 -24.31 1.51
N TYR A 226 9.20 -23.16 0.92
CA TYR A 226 9.39 -22.91 -0.50
C TYR A 226 10.69 -22.15 -0.81
N GLY A 227 11.54 -21.85 0.18
CA GLY A 227 12.78 -21.08 0.04
C GLY A 227 12.56 -19.72 -0.62
N LEU A 228 11.49 -19.02 -0.25
CA LEU A 228 11.10 -17.75 -0.82
C LEU A 228 12.00 -16.63 -0.30
N PHE A 229 12.46 -15.75 -1.18
CA PHE A 229 13.13 -14.48 -0.83
C PHE A 229 14.39 -14.63 0.05
N GLY A 230 15.06 -15.77 -0.02
CA GLY A 230 16.30 -16.06 0.72
C GLY A 230 16.09 -16.37 2.20
N ALA A 231 14.90 -16.85 2.56
CA ALA A 231 14.60 -17.52 3.84
C ALA A 231 15.03 -18.99 3.84
#